data_AF-A0A3A6H8Z8-F1
#
_entry.id   AF-A0A3A6H8Z8-F1
#
_cell.length_a   1.000
_cell.length_b   1.000
_cell.length_c   1.000
_cell.angle_alpha   90.00
_cell.angle_beta   90.00
_cell.angle_gamma   90.00
#
_symmetry.space_group_name_H-M   'P 1'
#
loop_
_entity.id
_entity.type
_entity.pdbx_description
1 polymer ?
#
loop_
_entity_poly.entity_id
_entity_poly.type
_entity_poly.pdbx_seq_one_letter_code
_entity_poly.pdbx_strand_id
1 'polypeptide(L)'
;MAEENGGNMGRYKYIPRNTAGGWEKEGSSPVIGGALGTVFDCCVREDNGVFRIWYSWRPARGIAMAYSTDGIHWSLPQLVMPRQINLSWAKDEVNRPCVLYRNGKYLMWFIGMVRPEDFEYGHTAVGYAESMDGIHWDVYKEPVMVPEKPWEKSSLYCPHVIWDDKKSVYKMWYSGGEQYECDCIGYAESKDGIHWEKYGGNPVFTADKSRFWEALKTEACCVIKDEEYYYMFYLGISADRMSAIGVARSRDGISRWERHPDNPVVAGTDGGWDYMGVCKPFVLWTEEGYRMWYNGCNQSEGEGQIKEEIGVARHKGHKLWPDSDGPRERNIPDEEFVCRDLFLGCR
;
A
#
# COMPACT_ATOMS: atom_id res chain seq x y z
N MET A 1 55.35 -1.72 -9.43
CA MET A 1 54.56 -1.24 -10.58
C MET A 1 53.20 -1.89 -10.46
N ALA A 2 52.16 -1.09 -10.68
CA ALA A 2 50.83 -1.19 -10.11
C ALA A 2 50.07 -2.48 -10.41
N GLU A 3 49.28 -2.92 -9.41
CA GLU A 3 48.16 -3.83 -9.53
C GLU A 3 47.08 -3.20 -10.44
N GLU A 4 46.74 -3.86 -11.54
CA GLU A 4 45.56 -3.49 -12.33
C GLU A 4 44.30 -4.09 -11.69
N ASN A 5 43.60 -3.24 -10.94
CA ASN A 5 42.21 -3.41 -10.56
C ASN A 5 41.33 -3.55 -11.81
N GLY A 6 41.03 -4.79 -12.20
CA GLY A 6 40.01 -5.12 -13.20
C GLY A 6 38.62 -4.76 -12.67
N GLY A 7 38.15 -3.56 -12.99
CA GLY A 7 36.85 -3.04 -12.59
C GLY A 7 35.69 -3.90 -13.10
N ASN A 8 34.74 -4.18 -12.20
CA ASN A 8 33.40 -4.72 -12.49
C ASN A 8 32.70 -3.83 -13.54
N MET A 9 32.63 -4.26 -14.79
CA MET A 9 31.78 -3.64 -15.82
C MET A 9 30.52 -4.50 -16.04
N GLY A 10 29.34 -3.87 -15.84
CA GLY A 10 28.04 -4.28 -16.38
C GLY A 10 27.31 -5.42 -15.66
N ARG A 11 26.59 -5.13 -14.56
CA ARG A 11 25.58 -6.04 -13.97
C ARG A 11 24.20 -5.64 -14.48
N TYR A 12 23.51 -6.52 -15.21
CA TYR A 12 22.08 -6.35 -15.48
C TYR A 12 21.30 -6.58 -14.19
N LYS A 13 20.35 -5.69 -13.90
CA LYS A 13 19.46 -5.81 -12.74
C LYS A 13 18.08 -6.24 -13.24
N TYR A 14 17.55 -7.32 -12.69
CA TYR A 14 16.19 -7.74 -13.00
C TYR A 14 15.19 -6.75 -12.41
N ILE A 15 14.23 -6.29 -13.23
CA ILE A 15 13.08 -5.50 -12.78
C ILE A 15 11.88 -6.43 -12.83
N PRO A 16 11.25 -6.75 -11.68
CA PRO A 16 10.05 -7.58 -11.67
C PRO A 16 8.92 -6.99 -12.50
N ARG A 17 8.23 -7.86 -13.25
CA ARG A 17 7.08 -7.50 -14.10
C ARG A 17 5.94 -8.49 -13.90
N ASN A 18 4.69 -8.06 -14.08
CA ASN A 18 3.50 -8.90 -13.98
C ASN A 18 3.27 -9.50 -12.59
N THR A 19 2.99 -10.80 -12.47
CA THR A 19 2.56 -11.45 -11.22
C THR A 19 3.25 -12.78 -10.95
N ALA A 20 3.26 -13.16 -9.68
CA ALA A 20 3.82 -14.41 -9.18
C ALA A 20 3.08 -14.86 -7.91
N GLY A 21 3.39 -16.07 -7.43
CA GLY A 21 2.84 -16.59 -6.17
C GLY A 21 1.33 -16.75 -6.22
N GLY A 22 0.81 -17.33 -7.31
CA GLY A 22 -0.63 -17.56 -7.49
C GLY A 22 -1.46 -16.33 -7.85
N TRP A 23 -0.87 -15.13 -7.95
CA TRP A 23 -1.59 -13.91 -8.32
C TRP A 23 -1.73 -13.73 -9.83
N GLU A 24 -2.85 -13.17 -10.27
CA GLU A 24 -3.14 -12.76 -11.64
C GLU A 24 -3.83 -11.40 -11.65
N LYS A 25 -3.39 -10.49 -12.53
CA LYS A 25 -4.08 -9.22 -12.74
C LYS A 25 -5.37 -9.45 -13.52
N GLU A 26 -6.40 -8.70 -13.17
CA GLU A 26 -7.70 -8.74 -13.81
C GLU A 26 -7.88 -7.56 -14.76
N GLY A 27 -8.08 -7.86 -16.04
CA GLY A 27 -8.24 -6.87 -17.09
C GLY A 27 -6.93 -6.18 -17.51
N SER A 28 -7.03 -5.34 -18.53
CA SER A 28 -5.90 -4.57 -19.11
C SER A 28 -6.04 -3.07 -18.86
N SER A 29 -6.91 -2.65 -17.95
CA SER A 29 -7.25 -1.26 -17.67
C SER A 29 -7.64 -1.09 -16.20
N PRO A 30 -7.52 0.12 -15.63
CA PRO A 30 -7.94 0.37 -14.25
C PRO A 30 -9.46 0.23 -14.10
N VAL A 31 -9.90 -0.23 -12.93
CA VAL A 31 -11.32 -0.31 -12.53
C VAL A 31 -11.85 1.04 -12.02
N ILE A 32 -10.97 1.92 -11.51
CA ILE A 32 -11.27 3.32 -11.18
C ILE A 32 -10.10 4.19 -11.63
N GLY A 33 -10.39 5.18 -12.48
CA GLY A 33 -9.38 6.06 -13.07
C GLY A 33 -9.94 6.92 -14.20
N GLY A 34 -9.19 7.05 -15.28
CA GLY A 34 -9.57 7.80 -16.47
C GLY A 34 -9.65 9.30 -16.21
N ALA A 35 -10.84 9.86 -16.48
CA ALA A 35 -11.14 11.30 -16.34
C ALA A 35 -11.15 11.79 -14.89
N LEU A 36 -11.12 10.87 -13.91
CA LEU A 36 -11.01 11.22 -12.49
C LEU A 36 -9.63 11.78 -12.11
N GLY A 37 -8.63 11.65 -12.99
CA GLY A 37 -7.23 11.97 -12.67
C GLY A 37 -6.66 10.95 -11.69
N THR A 38 -5.85 11.40 -10.73
CA THR A 38 -5.18 10.50 -9.78
C THR A 38 -6.10 10.09 -8.63
N VAL A 39 -6.32 8.78 -8.50
CA VAL A 39 -7.12 8.11 -7.46
C VAL A 39 -6.29 7.00 -6.82
N PHE A 40 -6.18 6.98 -5.49
CA PHE A 40 -5.18 6.15 -4.82
C PHE A 40 -5.53 5.79 -3.38
N ASP A 41 -4.82 4.78 -2.84
CA ASP A 41 -4.98 4.26 -1.47
C ASP A 41 -6.45 3.98 -1.14
N CYS A 42 -6.92 2.79 -1.52
CA CYS A 42 -8.30 2.40 -1.30
C CYS A 42 -8.50 1.52 -0.07
N CYS A 43 -9.70 1.55 0.48
CA CYS A 43 -10.21 0.60 1.44
C CYS A 43 -11.53 0.06 0.90
N VAL A 44 -11.64 -1.25 0.79
CA VAL A 44 -12.84 -1.93 0.30
C VAL A 44 -13.53 -2.64 1.45
N ARG A 45 -14.85 -2.67 1.43
CA ARG A 45 -15.67 -3.55 2.27
C ARG A 45 -16.73 -4.19 1.41
N GLU A 46 -17.10 -5.41 1.77
CA GLU A 46 -18.27 -6.09 1.23
C GLU A 46 -19.29 -6.25 2.35
N ASP A 47 -20.52 -5.79 2.13
CA ASP A 47 -21.62 -5.99 3.05
C ASP A 47 -22.83 -6.50 2.24
N ASN A 48 -23.27 -7.74 2.49
CA ASN A 48 -24.42 -8.38 1.83
C ASN A 48 -24.32 -8.43 0.28
N GLY A 49 -23.17 -8.82 -0.27
CA GLY A 49 -22.96 -8.93 -1.72
C GLY A 49 -22.80 -7.59 -2.44
N VAL A 50 -22.68 -6.48 -1.70
CA VAL A 50 -22.38 -5.16 -2.25
C VAL A 50 -21.04 -4.68 -1.71
N PHE A 51 -20.13 -4.40 -2.64
CA PHE A 51 -18.86 -3.76 -2.35
C PHE A 51 -19.06 -2.26 -2.21
N ARG A 52 -18.39 -1.68 -1.21
CA ARG A 52 -18.09 -0.27 -1.09
C ARG A 52 -16.59 -0.07 -1.10
N ILE A 53 -16.14 0.92 -1.86
CA ILE A 53 -14.74 1.36 -1.87
C ILE A 53 -14.68 2.80 -1.40
N TRP A 54 -13.79 3.10 -0.47
CA TRP A 54 -13.35 4.45 -0.14
C TRP A 54 -11.94 4.63 -0.67
N TYR A 55 -11.65 5.75 -1.31
CA TYR A 55 -10.32 5.98 -1.89
C TYR A 55 -9.98 7.47 -1.93
N SER A 56 -8.69 7.78 -1.98
CA SER A 56 -8.18 9.14 -2.08
C SER A 56 -8.36 9.68 -3.49
N TRP A 57 -8.85 10.91 -3.62
CA TRP A 57 -9.06 11.58 -4.90
C TRP A 57 -8.26 12.89 -4.97
N ARG A 58 -7.10 12.85 -5.66
CA ARG A 58 -6.10 13.93 -5.62
C ARG A 58 -6.65 15.27 -6.14
N PRO A 59 -7.35 15.33 -7.29
CA PRO A 59 -7.93 16.59 -7.77
C PRO A 59 -8.96 17.19 -6.80
N ALA A 60 -9.71 16.36 -6.07
CA ALA A 60 -10.68 16.80 -5.07
C ALA A 60 -10.08 17.09 -3.69
N ARG A 61 -8.81 16.73 -3.46
CA ARG A 61 -8.11 16.81 -2.16
C ARG A 61 -8.92 16.19 -1.00
N GLY A 62 -9.54 15.05 -1.27
CA GLY A 62 -10.44 14.41 -0.33
C GLY A 62 -10.63 12.92 -0.60
N ILE A 63 -11.53 12.30 0.17
CA ILE A 63 -11.87 10.89 0.07
C ILE A 63 -13.21 10.76 -0.64
N ALA A 64 -13.22 9.93 -1.69
CA ALA A 64 -14.41 9.56 -2.43
C ALA A 64 -14.85 8.13 -2.09
N MET A 65 -16.09 7.81 -2.43
CA MET A 65 -16.68 6.49 -2.28
C MET A 65 -17.40 6.07 -3.57
N ALA A 66 -17.43 4.77 -3.85
CA ALA A 66 -18.27 4.17 -4.89
C ALA A 66 -18.82 2.79 -4.46
N TYR A 67 -19.87 2.33 -5.14
CA TYR A 67 -20.49 1.01 -4.95
C TYR A 67 -20.20 0.08 -6.12
N SER A 68 -20.16 -1.22 -5.85
CA SER A 68 -20.09 -2.25 -6.89
C SER A 68 -20.78 -3.54 -6.41
N THR A 69 -21.32 -4.33 -7.33
CA THR A 69 -21.85 -5.68 -7.04
C THR A 69 -20.86 -6.79 -7.39
N ASP A 70 -19.78 -6.45 -8.09
CA ASP A 70 -18.80 -7.43 -8.57
C ASP A 70 -17.36 -7.04 -8.22
N GLY A 71 -17.13 -5.88 -7.59
CA GLY A 71 -15.83 -5.35 -7.21
C GLY A 71 -14.98 -4.80 -8.37
N ILE A 72 -15.52 -4.78 -9.59
CA ILE A 72 -14.84 -4.40 -10.84
C ILE A 72 -15.52 -3.19 -11.48
N HIS A 73 -16.85 -3.22 -11.61
CA HIS A 73 -17.63 -2.14 -12.17
C HIS A 73 -18.18 -1.29 -11.05
N TRP A 74 -17.72 -0.05 -10.97
CA TRP A 74 -18.05 0.88 -9.88
C TRP A 74 -19.06 1.94 -10.33
N SER A 75 -19.92 2.36 -9.41
CA SER A 75 -20.79 3.52 -9.59
C SER A 75 -19.98 4.79 -9.80
N LEU A 76 -20.64 5.87 -10.23
CA LEU A 76 -20.03 7.20 -10.19
C LEU A 76 -19.56 7.54 -8.76
N PRO A 77 -18.44 8.26 -8.62
CA PRO A 77 -17.88 8.53 -7.31
C PRO A 77 -18.63 9.64 -6.59
N GLN A 78 -18.77 9.47 -5.28
CA GLN A 78 -19.29 10.47 -4.36
C GLN A 78 -18.16 10.97 -3.46
N LEU A 79 -17.91 12.28 -3.42
CA LEU A 79 -16.98 12.86 -2.44
C LEU A 79 -17.63 12.81 -1.05
N VAL A 80 -17.03 12.07 -0.12
CA VAL A 80 -17.60 11.83 1.23
C VAL A 80 -16.83 12.56 2.34
N MET A 81 -15.57 12.91 2.10
CA MET A 81 -14.78 13.69 3.04
C MET A 81 -13.87 14.67 2.28
N PRO A 82 -14.25 15.96 2.16
CA PRO A 82 -13.34 16.98 1.67
C PRO A 82 -12.26 17.31 2.73
N ARG A 83 -11.24 18.07 2.33
CA ARG A 83 -10.26 18.63 3.28
C ARG A 83 -10.92 19.36 4.45
N GLN A 84 -10.34 19.25 5.63
CA GLN A 84 -10.91 19.76 6.88
C GLN A 84 -10.32 21.14 7.18
N ILE A 85 -10.79 22.18 6.48
CA ILE A 85 -10.20 23.54 6.53
C ILE A 85 -10.11 24.18 7.93
N ASN A 86 -10.93 23.71 8.87
CA ASN A 86 -10.98 24.21 10.25
C ASN A 86 -10.06 23.42 11.20
N LEU A 87 -9.41 22.36 10.71
CA LEU A 87 -8.48 21.53 11.48
C LEU A 87 -7.06 21.79 10.96
N SER A 88 -6.19 22.33 11.82
CA SER A 88 -4.84 22.75 11.43
C SER A 88 -4.00 21.63 10.80
N TRP A 89 -4.23 20.37 11.21
CA TRP A 89 -3.49 19.18 10.77
C TRP A 89 -4.07 18.50 9.51
N ALA A 90 -5.26 18.92 9.04
CA ALA A 90 -5.98 18.31 7.92
C ALA A 90 -6.54 19.34 6.92
N LYS A 91 -6.01 20.57 6.95
CA LYS A 91 -6.53 21.73 6.22
C LYS A 91 -6.33 21.65 4.70
N ASP A 92 -5.26 21.00 4.22
CA ASP A 92 -4.91 21.02 2.81
C ASP A 92 -5.47 19.84 2.04
N GLU A 93 -5.45 18.65 2.65
CA GLU A 93 -5.92 17.42 2.05
C GLU A 93 -6.24 16.36 3.12
N VAL A 94 -7.24 15.54 2.84
CA VAL A 94 -7.46 14.26 3.53
C VAL A 94 -7.41 13.11 2.54
N ASN A 95 -6.75 12.01 2.90
CA ASN A 95 -6.55 10.86 2.02
C ASN A 95 -6.31 9.57 2.82
N ARG A 96 -6.09 8.46 2.11
CA ARG A 96 -5.66 7.15 2.65
C ARG A 96 -6.59 6.60 3.73
N PRO A 97 -7.89 6.42 3.41
CA PRO A 97 -8.84 5.89 4.36
C PRO A 97 -8.56 4.42 4.65
N CYS A 98 -8.76 4.02 5.90
CA CYS A 98 -8.99 2.64 6.32
C CYS A 98 -10.31 2.62 7.10
N VAL A 99 -11.26 1.83 6.59
CA VAL A 99 -12.64 1.81 7.09
C VAL A 99 -12.96 0.44 7.69
N LEU A 100 -13.42 0.45 8.94
CA LEU A 100 -13.90 -0.71 9.66
C LEU A 100 -15.38 -0.51 10.03
N TYR A 101 -16.19 -1.57 9.95
CA TYR A 101 -17.54 -1.55 10.53
C TYR A 101 -17.54 -2.29 11.86
N ARG A 102 -17.97 -1.62 12.94
CA ARG A 102 -17.99 -2.20 14.28
C ARG A 102 -19.05 -1.51 15.15
N ASN A 103 -19.75 -2.29 15.96
CA ASN A 103 -20.76 -1.79 16.92
C ASN A 103 -21.84 -0.90 16.26
N GLY A 104 -22.28 -1.27 15.06
CA GLY A 104 -23.35 -0.57 14.34
C GLY A 104 -22.91 0.67 13.55
N LYS A 105 -21.61 1.01 13.53
CA LYS A 105 -21.08 2.20 12.85
C LYS A 105 -19.83 1.90 12.02
N TYR A 106 -19.60 2.74 11.01
CA TYR A 106 -18.34 2.82 10.29
C TYR A 106 -17.37 3.69 11.07
N LEU A 107 -16.14 3.21 11.17
CA LEU A 107 -14.99 3.90 11.76
C LEU A 107 -13.97 4.09 10.64
N MET A 108 -13.46 5.30 10.47
CA MET A 108 -12.44 5.60 9.48
C MET A 108 -11.20 6.17 10.18
N TRP A 109 -10.06 5.55 9.93
CA TRP A 109 -8.76 6.18 10.12
C TRP A 109 -8.27 6.69 8.78
N PHE A 110 -7.80 7.94 8.74
CA PHE A 110 -7.38 8.58 7.50
C PHE A 110 -6.17 9.46 7.76
N ILE A 111 -5.53 9.95 6.70
CA ILE A 111 -4.43 10.90 6.81
C ILE A 111 -4.94 12.31 6.60
N GLY A 112 -4.72 13.17 7.60
CA GLY A 112 -4.74 14.61 7.43
C GLY A 112 -3.36 15.09 7.01
N MET A 113 -3.33 16.01 6.03
CA MET A 113 -2.09 16.53 5.46
C MET A 113 -2.08 18.04 5.49
N VAL A 114 -0.92 18.56 5.95
CA VAL A 114 -0.48 19.93 5.71
C VAL A 114 0.62 19.90 4.67
N ARG A 115 0.45 20.63 3.57
CA ARG A 115 1.44 20.69 2.50
C ARG A 115 2.54 21.67 2.88
N PRO A 116 3.78 21.44 2.42
CA PRO A 116 4.85 22.38 2.66
C PRO A 116 4.58 23.66 1.86
N GLU A 117 4.69 24.80 2.53
CA GLU A 117 4.66 26.14 1.93
C GLU A 117 5.97 26.87 2.30
N ASP A 118 6.20 28.06 1.74
CA ASP A 118 7.46 28.81 1.90
C ASP A 118 7.88 29.00 3.38
N PHE A 119 6.93 28.99 4.31
CA PHE A 119 7.16 29.18 5.75
C PHE A 119 6.57 28.09 6.66
N GLU A 120 6.01 27.02 6.10
CA GLU A 120 5.40 25.93 6.86
C GLU A 120 5.96 24.58 6.42
N TYR A 121 6.56 23.84 7.36
CA TYR A 121 6.98 22.48 7.09
C TYR A 121 5.77 21.57 6.94
N GLY A 122 5.72 20.86 5.82
CA GLY A 122 4.69 19.89 5.56
C GLY A 122 4.80 18.68 6.49
N HIS A 123 3.66 18.19 6.94
CA HIS A 123 3.55 17.06 7.85
C HIS A 123 2.21 16.36 7.66
N THR A 124 2.10 15.16 8.22
CA THR A 124 0.85 14.41 8.25
C THR A 124 0.57 13.84 9.62
N ALA A 125 -0.71 13.58 9.87
CA ALA A 125 -1.19 12.93 11.09
C ALA A 125 -2.32 11.95 10.74
N VAL A 126 -2.51 10.95 11.59
CA VAL A 126 -3.65 10.03 11.49
C VAL A 126 -4.85 10.69 12.16
N GLY A 127 -5.94 10.83 11.41
CA GLY A 127 -7.26 11.26 11.87
C GLY A 127 -8.19 10.09 12.16
N TYR A 128 -9.31 10.40 12.81
CA TYR A 128 -10.39 9.46 13.11
C TYR A 128 -11.75 10.10 12.78
N ALA A 129 -12.66 9.31 12.22
CA ALA A 129 -14.03 9.73 11.99
C ALA A 129 -15.01 8.56 12.18
N GLU A 130 -16.24 8.88 12.56
CA GLU A 130 -17.34 7.90 12.68
C GLU A 130 -18.46 8.22 11.68
N SER A 131 -19.20 7.20 11.26
CA SER A 131 -20.35 7.36 10.39
C SER A 131 -21.37 6.25 10.60
N MET A 132 -22.66 6.56 10.46
CA MET A 132 -23.73 5.57 10.49
C MET A 132 -24.02 4.95 9.12
N ASP A 133 -23.67 5.65 8.03
CA ASP A 133 -23.99 5.26 6.65
C ASP A 133 -22.75 5.07 5.76
N GLY A 134 -21.58 5.49 6.22
CA GLY A 134 -20.31 5.47 5.47
C GLY A 134 -20.16 6.62 4.47
N ILE A 135 -21.10 7.58 4.49
CA ILE A 135 -21.18 8.72 3.58
C ILE A 135 -21.00 10.03 4.35
N HIS A 136 -21.72 10.21 5.45
CA HIS A 136 -21.63 11.39 6.30
C HIS A 136 -20.76 11.09 7.51
N TRP A 137 -19.67 11.82 7.65
CA TRP A 137 -18.62 11.51 8.62
C TRP A 137 -18.49 12.59 9.69
N ASP A 138 -18.58 12.17 10.95
CA ASP A 138 -18.27 12.98 12.13
C ASP A 138 -16.76 12.87 12.41
N VAL A 139 -16.00 13.89 12.00
CA VAL A 139 -14.55 13.92 12.13
C VAL A 139 -14.14 14.33 13.53
N TYR A 140 -13.27 13.55 14.16
CA TYR A 140 -12.67 13.88 15.45
C TYR A 140 -11.71 15.06 15.32
N LYS A 141 -11.80 16.01 16.26
CA LYS A 141 -11.14 17.32 16.14
C LYS A 141 -9.61 17.22 16.19
N GLU A 142 -9.09 16.41 17.09
CA GLU A 142 -7.65 16.23 17.30
C GLU A 142 -7.13 15.04 16.48
N PRO A 143 -5.88 15.08 16.00
CA PRO A 143 -5.27 13.89 15.40
C PRO A 143 -5.15 12.78 16.46
N VAL A 144 -5.38 11.53 16.05
CA VAL A 144 -5.29 10.37 16.95
C VAL A 144 -3.88 9.79 17.02
N MET A 145 -3.05 10.05 16.00
CA MET A 145 -1.61 9.77 16.03
C MET A 145 -0.83 10.83 15.25
N VAL A 146 0.32 11.24 15.79
CA VAL A 146 1.28 12.15 15.15
C VAL A 146 2.68 11.53 15.14
N PRO A 147 3.61 11.98 14.29
CA PRO A 147 5.02 11.56 14.37
C PRO A 147 5.65 11.97 15.72
N GLU A 148 6.27 11.03 16.40
CA GLU A 148 6.91 11.22 17.72
C GLU A 148 8.24 10.46 17.86
N LYS A 149 8.51 9.50 16.98
CA LYS A 149 9.71 8.67 17.00
C LYS A 149 10.68 9.11 15.90
N PRO A 150 12.01 9.02 16.12
CA PRO A 150 13.00 9.46 15.13
C PRO A 150 12.82 8.85 13.73
N TRP A 151 12.38 7.59 13.64
CA TRP A 151 12.14 6.91 12.36
C TRP A 151 10.88 7.40 11.63
N GLU A 152 9.92 7.98 12.35
CA GLU A 152 8.68 8.53 11.78
C GLU A 152 8.92 9.91 11.14
N LYS A 153 10.06 10.55 11.45
CA LYS A 153 10.47 11.87 10.97
C LYS A 153 9.33 12.89 11.08
N SER A 154 8.66 13.23 9.97
CA SER A 154 7.61 14.25 9.92
C SER A 154 6.25 13.74 9.46
N SER A 155 6.10 12.44 9.17
CA SER A 155 4.87 11.95 8.54
C SER A 155 4.51 10.51 8.90
N LEU A 156 3.20 10.31 9.14
CA LEU A 156 2.54 9.02 9.20
C LEU A 156 1.63 8.86 7.98
N TYR A 157 1.63 7.68 7.36
CA TYR A 157 0.84 7.37 6.17
C TYR A 157 0.24 5.97 6.18
N CYS A 158 -0.72 5.74 5.29
CA CYS A 158 -1.33 4.44 4.99
C CYS A 158 -1.66 3.64 6.26
N PRO A 159 -2.50 4.18 7.18
CA PRO A 159 -2.93 3.43 8.34
C PRO A 159 -3.77 2.24 7.86
N HIS A 160 -3.45 1.04 8.30
CA HIS A 160 -4.28 -0.14 8.09
C HIS A 160 -4.67 -0.72 9.43
N VAL A 161 -5.97 -0.67 9.72
CA VAL A 161 -6.55 -1.03 11.01
C VAL A 161 -7.39 -2.27 10.90
N ILE A 162 -7.15 -3.23 11.79
CA ILE A 162 -8.04 -4.37 12.01
C ILE A 162 -8.43 -4.42 13.49
N TRP A 163 -9.50 -5.16 13.77
CA TRP A 163 -9.86 -5.51 15.13
C TRP A 163 -9.37 -6.92 15.50
N ASP A 164 -8.82 -7.08 16.71
CA ASP A 164 -8.49 -8.38 17.30
C ASP A 164 -9.51 -8.75 18.38
N ASP A 165 -10.41 -9.68 18.07
CA ASP A 165 -11.44 -10.14 19.01
C ASP A 165 -10.88 -10.82 20.26
N LYS A 166 -9.74 -11.51 20.15
CA LYS A 166 -9.14 -12.23 21.29
C LYS A 166 -8.57 -11.26 22.31
N LYS A 167 -7.93 -10.19 21.83
CA LYS A 167 -7.31 -9.16 22.69
C LYS A 167 -8.26 -8.02 23.03
N SER A 168 -9.37 -7.89 22.31
CA SER A 168 -10.26 -6.73 22.37
C SER A 168 -9.55 -5.39 22.13
N VAL A 169 -8.74 -5.34 21.07
CA VAL A 169 -8.02 -4.13 20.66
C VAL A 169 -8.08 -3.92 19.16
N TYR A 170 -8.03 -2.65 18.75
CA TYR A 170 -7.65 -2.26 17.40
C TYR A 170 -6.13 -2.40 17.25
N LYS A 171 -5.72 -2.87 16.09
CA LYS A 171 -4.32 -2.99 15.68
C LYS A 171 -4.11 -2.16 14.43
N MET A 172 -3.11 -1.29 14.42
CA MET A 172 -2.76 -0.46 13.28
C MET A 172 -1.34 -0.77 12.84
N TRP A 173 -1.18 -1.05 11.55
CA TRP A 173 0.10 -0.92 10.86
C TRP A 173 0.10 0.39 10.10
N TYR A 174 1.20 1.13 10.15
CA TYR A 174 1.29 2.46 9.54
C TYR A 174 2.68 2.69 8.96
N SER A 175 2.77 3.48 7.90
CA SER A 175 4.04 3.89 7.30
C SER A 175 4.56 5.15 7.99
N GLY A 176 5.86 5.22 8.24
CA GLY A 176 6.51 6.41 8.82
C GLY A 176 7.77 6.81 8.05
N GLY A 177 8.04 8.11 8.01
CA GLY A 177 9.21 8.69 7.35
C GLY A 177 8.95 10.14 6.92
N GLU A 178 9.54 10.55 5.81
CA GLU A 178 9.35 11.92 5.31
C GLU A 178 8.03 12.07 4.57
N GLN A 179 7.58 13.31 4.45
CA GLN A 179 6.40 13.61 3.65
C GLN A 179 6.62 13.16 2.20
N TYR A 180 5.65 12.42 1.66
CA TYR A 180 5.72 11.76 0.34
C TYR A 180 6.76 10.64 0.20
N GLU A 181 7.52 10.33 1.26
CA GLU A 181 8.71 9.47 1.20
C GLU A 181 8.84 8.67 2.52
N CYS A 182 7.91 7.76 2.82
CA CYS A 182 8.06 6.92 4.01
C CYS A 182 9.21 5.92 3.82
N ASP A 183 9.69 5.38 4.92
CA ASP A 183 10.87 4.51 4.94
C ASP A 183 10.55 3.07 5.39
N CYS A 184 9.61 2.93 6.33
CA CYS A 184 9.31 1.65 6.97
C CYS A 184 7.92 1.62 7.60
N ILE A 185 7.52 0.45 8.11
CA ILE A 185 6.21 0.19 8.71
C ILE A 185 6.35 0.01 10.22
N GLY A 186 5.55 0.74 10.98
CA GLY A 186 5.37 0.60 12.42
C GLY A 186 4.04 -0.05 12.78
N TYR A 187 3.87 -0.30 14.07
CA TYR A 187 2.69 -0.91 14.67
C TYR A 187 2.24 -0.14 15.92
N ALA A 188 0.92 -0.06 16.13
CA ALA A 188 0.30 0.49 17.32
C ALA A 188 -0.98 -0.27 17.69
N GLU A 189 -1.35 -0.26 18.97
CA GLU A 189 -2.62 -0.82 19.47
C GLU A 189 -3.48 0.26 20.12
N SER A 190 -4.80 0.10 20.07
CA SER A 190 -5.75 0.97 20.75
C SER A 190 -6.94 0.17 21.27
N LYS A 191 -7.51 0.59 22.42
CA LYS A 191 -8.74 -0.02 22.95
C LYS A 191 -10.01 0.67 22.43
N ASP A 192 -9.91 1.93 22.02
CA ASP A 192 -11.05 2.77 21.67
C ASP A 192 -10.98 3.33 20.24
N GLY A 193 -9.86 3.15 19.54
CA GLY A 193 -9.63 3.67 18.19
C GLY A 193 -9.13 5.11 18.15
N ILE A 194 -9.05 5.77 19.31
CA ILE A 194 -8.72 7.20 19.46
C ILE A 194 -7.36 7.36 20.17
N HIS A 195 -7.12 6.61 21.25
CA HIS A 195 -5.87 6.66 21.99
C HIS A 195 -5.00 5.46 21.60
N TRP A 196 -3.86 5.73 20.97
CA TRP A 196 -2.98 4.71 20.41
C TRP A 196 -1.67 4.59 21.18
N GLU A 197 -1.28 3.35 21.48
CA GLU A 197 0.01 2.99 22.05
C GLU A 197 0.90 2.41 20.95
N LYS A 198 1.93 3.17 20.56
CA LYS A 198 2.93 2.72 19.59
C LYS A 198 3.82 1.63 20.20
N TYR A 199 4.05 0.56 19.45
CA TYR A 199 4.92 -0.52 19.90
C TYR A 199 6.36 -0.05 20.10
N GLY A 200 6.92 -0.33 21.29
CA GLY A 200 8.26 0.12 21.67
C GLY A 200 9.38 -0.44 20.78
N GLY A 201 9.14 -1.55 20.07
CA GLY A 201 10.09 -2.15 19.13
C GLY A 201 9.92 -1.70 17.68
N ASN A 202 9.16 -0.64 17.40
CA ASN A 202 9.04 -0.08 16.05
C ASN A 202 10.40 0.38 15.47
N PRO A 203 10.60 0.32 14.14
CA PRO A 203 9.67 -0.20 13.13
C PRO A 203 9.58 -1.74 13.12
N VAL A 204 8.41 -2.29 12.77
CA VAL A 204 8.15 -3.74 12.73
C VAL A 204 8.52 -4.38 11.39
N PHE A 205 8.65 -3.58 10.33
CA PHE A 205 9.03 -4.08 9.00
C PHE A 205 9.84 -3.01 8.25
N THR A 206 11.00 -3.41 7.74
CA THR A 206 11.96 -2.55 7.03
C THR A 206 12.46 -3.24 5.76
N ALA A 207 12.94 -2.44 4.80
CA ALA A 207 13.57 -2.91 3.58
C ALA A 207 14.71 -3.91 3.82
N ASP A 208 14.72 -5.01 3.06
CA ASP A 208 15.86 -5.92 2.99
C ASP A 208 16.81 -5.45 1.88
N LYS A 209 17.91 -4.81 2.26
CA LYS A 209 18.90 -4.27 1.32
C LYS A 209 19.56 -5.33 0.43
N SER A 210 19.43 -6.61 0.77
CA SER A 210 19.92 -7.71 -0.06
C SER A 210 18.99 -8.05 -1.23
N ARG A 211 17.74 -7.57 -1.21
CA ARG A 211 16.71 -7.84 -2.23
C ARG A 211 16.48 -6.61 -3.08
N PHE A 212 16.91 -6.64 -4.34
CA PHE A 212 16.96 -5.44 -5.17
C PHE A 212 15.60 -4.74 -5.32
N TRP A 213 14.52 -5.51 -5.49
CA TRP A 213 13.17 -4.97 -5.74
C TRP A 213 12.55 -4.21 -4.55
N GLU A 214 13.06 -4.39 -3.34
CA GLU A 214 12.59 -3.70 -2.13
C GLU A 214 13.73 -3.03 -1.33
N ALA A 215 14.93 -2.95 -1.90
CA ALA A 215 16.15 -2.56 -1.19
C ALA A 215 16.12 -1.12 -0.65
N LEU A 216 15.28 -0.25 -1.21
CA LEU A 216 15.23 1.16 -0.82
C LEU A 216 14.30 1.35 0.38
N LYS A 217 13.03 0.95 0.24
CA LYS A 217 11.95 1.27 1.19
C LYS A 217 10.87 0.21 1.18
N THR A 218 10.16 0.08 2.31
CA THR A 218 8.94 -0.72 2.43
C THR A 218 7.85 0.09 3.14
N GLU A 219 6.67 0.20 2.55
CA GLU A 219 5.58 1.03 3.10
C GLU A 219 4.19 0.53 2.63
N ALA A 220 3.15 1.31 2.90
CA ALA A 220 1.79 1.18 2.37
C ALA A 220 1.23 -0.25 2.45
N CYS A 221 1.12 -0.80 3.66
CA CYS A 221 0.70 -2.18 3.84
C CYS A 221 -0.81 -2.36 4.02
N CYS A 222 -1.30 -3.53 3.60
CA CYS A 222 -2.58 -4.10 4.03
C CYS A 222 -2.30 -5.40 4.76
N VAL A 223 -2.84 -5.55 5.97
CA VAL A 223 -2.66 -6.74 6.81
C VAL A 223 -3.99 -7.47 6.98
N ILE A 224 -3.99 -8.75 6.63
CA ILE A 224 -5.11 -9.65 6.88
C ILE A 224 -4.67 -10.72 7.88
N LYS A 225 -5.63 -11.27 8.62
CA LYS A 225 -5.41 -12.44 9.46
C LYS A 225 -6.07 -13.63 8.79
N ASP A 226 -5.29 -14.68 8.57
CA ASP A 226 -5.79 -15.94 8.05
C ASP A 226 -5.14 -17.10 8.81
N GLU A 227 -5.99 -17.98 9.33
CA GLU A 227 -5.64 -19.04 10.26
C GLU A 227 -4.73 -18.58 11.43
N GLU A 228 -3.49 -19.04 11.45
CA GLU A 228 -2.49 -18.76 12.49
C GLU A 228 -1.52 -17.62 12.13
N TYR A 229 -1.67 -17.03 10.95
CA TYR A 229 -0.77 -16.00 10.43
C TYR A 229 -1.48 -14.66 10.20
N TYR A 230 -0.74 -13.59 10.43
CA TYR A 230 -0.95 -12.29 9.82
C TYR A 230 -0.19 -12.27 8.51
N TYR A 231 -0.87 -11.93 7.42
CA TYR A 231 -0.26 -11.70 6.12
C TYR A 231 -0.25 -10.20 5.84
N MET A 232 0.93 -9.65 5.61
CA MET A 232 1.16 -8.26 5.21
C MET A 232 1.43 -8.22 3.72
N PHE A 233 0.52 -7.61 2.98
CA PHE A 233 0.77 -7.13 1.62
C PHE A 233 1.42 -5.76 1.75
N TYR A 234 2.57 -5.54 1.13
CA TYR A 234 3.34 -4.31 1.30
C TYR A 234 3.92 -3.80 0.00
N LEU A 235 4.11 -2.48 -0.09
CA LEU A 235 4.89 -1.87 -1.16
C LEU A 235 6.38 -2.06 -0.86
N GLY A 236 7.12 -2.64 -1.79
CA GLY A 236 8.58 -2.58 -1.86
C GLY A 236 9.02 -1.61 -2.95
N ILE A 237 10.01 -0.78 -2.64
CA ILE A 237 10.63 0.14 -3.59
C ILE A 237 12.06 -0.32 -3.87
N SER A 238 12.36 -0.51 -5.14
CA SER A 238 13.68 -0.96 -5.56
C SER A 238 14.72 0.14 -5.41
N ALA A 239 16.01 -0.22 -5.46
CA ALA A 239 17.08 0.78 -5.46
C ALA A 239 17.02 1.75 -6.67
N ASP A 240 16.37 1.34 -7.76
CA ASP A 240 16.11 2.18 -8.94
C ASP A 240 14.71 2.83 -8.91
N ARG A 241 14.07 2.87 -7.72
CA ARG A 241 12.79 3.54 -7.44
C ARG A 241 11.58 2.99 -8.19
N MET A 242 11.62 1.71 -8.57
CA MET A 242 10.46 0.99 -9.10
C MET A 242 9.65 0.38 -7.95
N SER A 243 8.32 0.48 -8.03
CA SER A 243 7.41 -0.05 -7.02
C SER A 243 6.79 -1.39 -7.41
N ALA A 244 6.75 -2.33 -6.46
CA ALA A 244 6.05 -3.60 -6.58
C ALA A 244 5.45 -4.03 -5.23
N ILE A 245 4.50 -4.95 -5.25
CA ILE A 245 3.80 -5.46 -4.07
C ILE A 245 4.35 -6.83 -3.71
N GLY A 246 4.79 -6.97 -2.46
CA GLY A 246 5.16 -8.25 -1.86
C GLY A 246 4.18 -8.70 -0.79
N VAL A 247 4.36 -9.95 -0.35
CA VAL A 247 3.68 -10.56 0.79
C VAL A 247 4.70 -10.98 1.83
N ALA A 248 4.40 -10.74 3.10
CA ALA A 248 5.13 -11.33 4.22
C ALA A 248 4.13 -11.92 5.22
N ARG A 249 4.54 -12.90 6.03
CA ARG A 249 3.70 -13.47 7.08
C ARG A 249 4.38 -13.43 8.44
N SER A 250 3.60 -13.29 9.51
CA SER A 250 4.05 -13.36 10.90
C SER A 250 2.97 -14.00 11.77
N ARG A 251 3.36 -14.77 12.78
CA ARG A 251 2.40 -15.39 13.73
C ARG A 251 1.79 -14.39 14.71
N ASP A 252 2.49 -13.30 15.03
CA ASP A 252 2.04 -12.28 15.98
C ASP A 252 1.66 -10.96 15.29
N GLY A 253 2.01 -10.78 14.02
CA GLY A 253 1.77 -9.57 13.23
C GLY A 253 2.68 -8.41 13.62
N ILE A 254 3.75 -8.66 14.38
CA ILE A 254 4.64 -7.62 14.94
C ILE A 254 6.11 -7.98 14.67
N SER A 255 6.48 -9.25 14.75
CA SER A 255 7.86 -9.71 14.68
C SER A 255 8.03 -10.93 13.78
N ARG A 256 9.29 -11.24 13.44
CA ARG A 256 9.67 -12.44 12.66
C ARG A 256 8.85 -12.56 11.36
N TRP A 257 8.74 -11.45 10.63
CA TRP A 257 8.12 -11.45 9.32
C TRP A 257 8.93 -12.27 8.33
N GLU A 258 8.32 -13.32 7.80
CA GLU A 258 8.84 -14.15 6.73
C GLU A 258 8.36 -13.57 5.39
N ARG A 259 9.26 -13.21 4.49
CA ARG A 259 8.89 -12.76 3.13
C ARG A 259 8.51 -13.94 2.26
N HIS A 260 7.47 -13.79 1.46
CA HIS A 260 7.02 -14.82 0.52
C HIS A 260 8.16 -15.14 -0.46
N PRO A 261 8.43 -16.42 -0.73
CA PRO A 261 9.55 -16.81 -1.60
C PRO A 261 9.41 -16.20 -3.00
N ASP A 262 8.18 -16.11 -3.52
CA ASP A 262 7.85 -15.57 -4.85
C ASP A 262 7.61 -14.06 -4.90
N ASN A 263 8.07 -13.32 -3.89
CA ASN A 263 8.03 -11.87 -3.97
C ASN A 263 8.90 -11.30 -5.10
N PRO A 264 8.47 -10.19 -5.73
CA PRO A 264 7.17 -9.55 -5.54
C PRO A 264 6.04 -10.32 -6.24
N VAL A 265 4.84 -10.32 -5.64
CA VAL A 265 3.68 -11.05 -6.17
C VAL A 265 2.90 -10.27 -7.23
N VAL A 266 2.97 -8.93 -7.21
CA VAL A 266 2.41 -8.06 -8.24
C VAL A 266 3.42 -6.95 -8.53
N ALA A 267 3.77 -6.74 -9.79
CA ALA A 267 4.68 -5.72 -10.29
C ALA A 267 4.11 -5.06 -11.56
N GLY A 268 4.71 -3.97 -12.06
CA GLY A 268 4.21 -3.28 -13.26
C GLY A 268 4.12 -4.17 -14.51
N THR A 269 3.17 -3.89 -15.40
CA THR A 269 3.01 -4.62 -16.68
C THR A 269 3.69 -3.87 -17.83
N ASP A 270 4.49 -4.58 -18.63
CA ASP A 270 5.12 -3.98 -19.82
C ASP A 270 4.07 -3.45 -20.80
N GLY A 271 4.19 -2.17 -21.16
CA GLY A 271 3.21 -1.47 -22.01
C GLY A 271 1.82 -1.27 -21.39
N GLY A 272 1.61 -1.67 -20.13
CA GLY A 272 0.34 -1.55 -19.43
C GLY A 272 0.11 -0.17 -18.81
N TRP A 273 -1.12 0.06 -18.36
CA TRP A 273 -1.50 1.28 -17.63
C TRP A 273 -0.83 1.40 -16.26
N ASP A 274 -0.16 0.36 -15.78
CA ASP A 274 0.61 0.31 -14.53
C ASP A 274 2.12 0.06 -14.76
N TYR A 275 2.62 0.39 -15.95
CA TYR A 275 3.99 0.12 -16.38
C TYR A 275 5.08 0.66 -15.43
N MET A 276 4.87 1.86 -14.86
CA MET A 276 5.87 2.47 -13.97
C MET A 276 5.90 1.82 -12.58
N GLY A 277 4.93 0.97 -12.26
CA GLY A 277 4.91 0.20 -11.03
C GLY A 277 3.52 0.09 -10.43
N VAL A 278 3.45 -0.68 -9.35
CA VAL A 278 2.23 -0.89 -8.59
C VAL A 278 2.47 -0.61 -7.11
N CYS A 279 1.45 -0.21 -6.37
CA CYS A 279 1.57 0.13 -4.95
C CYS A 279 0.23 0.00 -4.21
N LYS A 280 0.28 0.22 -2.88
CA LYS A 280 -0.88 0.44 -1.99
C LYS A 280 -1.96 -0.65 -2.13
N PRO A 281 -1.61 -1.92 -1.87
CA PRO A 281 -2.56 -3.02 -1.94
C PRO A 281 -3.64 -2.86 -0.88
N PHE A 282 -4.85 -3.28 -1.21
CA PHE A 282 -5.91 -3.58 -0.26
C PHE A 282 -6.50 -4.94 -0.60
N VAL A 283 -6.51 -5.86 0.36
CA VAL A 283 -6.88 -7.26 0.14
C VAL A 283 -8.11 -7.64 0.95
N LEU A 284 -9.08 -8.27 0.29
CA LEU A 284 -10.20 -8.96 0.92
C LEU A 284 -10.22 -10.43 0.54
N TRP A 285 -10.79 -11.23 1.43
CA TRP A 285 -11.28 -12.55 1.09
C TRP A 285 -12.67 -12.42 0.48
N THR A 286 -12.92 -13.11 -0.63
CA THR A 286 -14.23 -13.25 -1.27
C THR A 286 -14.56 -14.74 -1.46
N GLU A 287 -15.77 -15.06 -1.89
CA GLU A 287 -16.18 -16.44 -2.21
C GLU A 287 -15.29 -17.10 -3.29
N GLU A 288 -14.63 -16.29 -4.13
CA GLU A 288 -13.77 -16.74 -5.23
C GLU A 288 -12.28 -16.83 -4.84
N GLY A 289 -11.93 -16.50 -3.58
CA GLY A 289 -10.55 -16.44 -3.08
C GLY A 289 -10.12 -15.02 -2.69
N TYR A 290 -8.81 -14.78 -2.61
CA TYR A 290 -8.32 -13.42 -2.31
C TYR A 290 -8.44 -12.51 -3.53
N ARG A 291 -8.92 -11.30 -3.26
CA ARG A 291 -8.93 -10.20 -4.22
C ARG A 291 -8.15 -9.02 -3.67
N MET A 292 -7.30 -8.46 -4.51
CA MET A 292 -6.49 -7.28 -4.23
C MET A 292 -6.93 -6.15 -5.14
N TRP A 293 -7.29 -5.02 -4.55
CA TRP A 293 -7.30 -3.74 -5.25
C TRP A 293 -5.95 -3.08 -5.04
N TYR A 294 -5.33 -2.59 -6.11
CA TYR A 294 -3.99 -2.02 -6.04
C TYR A 294 -3.92 -0.77 -6.90
N ASN A 295 -2.96 0.11 -6.60
CA ASN A 295 -2.68 1.24 -7.45
C ASN A 295 -1.69 0.87 -8.55
N GLY A 296 -2.02 1.20 -9.80
CA GLY A 296 -1.09 1.20 -10.91
C GLY A 296 -0.62 2.62 -11.23
N CYS A 297 0.67 2.75 -11.51
CA CYS A 297 1.33 4.02 -11.80
C CYS A 297 1.77 4.08 -13.26
N ASN A 298 1.52 5.21 -13.91
CA ASN A 298 2.09 5.52 -15.23
C ASN A 298 2.18 7.03 -15.46
N GLN A 299 2.85 7.46 -16.53
CA GLN A 299 2.89 8.88 -16.91
C GLN A 299 1.48 9.38 -17.27
N SER A 300 1.11 10.56 -16.76
CA SER A 300 -0.08 11.25 -17.25
C SER A 300 0.14 11.82 -18.66
N GLU A 301 -0.94 11.94 -19.44
CA GLU A 301 -0.91 12.55 -20.78
C GLU A 301 -0.52 14.05 -20.78
N GLY A 302 -0.49 14.70 -19.61
CA GLY A 302 0.03 16.06 -19.39
C GLY A 302 1.33 16.07 -18.58
N GLU A 303 2.15 17.10 -18.78
CA GLU A 303 3.55 17.26 -18.30
C GLU A 303 3.90 16.56 -16.98
N GLY A 304 4.74 15.52 -17.07
CA GLY A 304 5.64 15.05 -16.01
C GLY A 304 5.04 14.45 -14.73
N GLN A 305 3.71 14.41 -14.58
CA GLN A 305 3.07 13.87 -13.37
C GLN A 305 2.85 12.36 -13.48
N ILE A 306 3.06 11.65 -12.37
CA ILE A 306 2.68 10.24 -12.25
C ILE A 306 1.18 10.19 -11.98
N LYS A 307 0.45 9.56 -12.89
CA LYS A 307 -0.96 9.19 -12.71
C LYS A 307 -1.01 7.90 -11.90
N GLU A 308 -1.88 7.86 -10.89
CA GLU A 308 -2.20 6.64 -10.16
C GLU A 308 -3.68 6.34 -10.33
N GLU A 309 -3.98 5.09 -10.65
CA GLU A 309 -5.33 4.57 -10.88
C GLU A 309 -5.47 3.24 -10.13
N ILE A 310 -6.69 2.75 -9.93
CA ILE A 310 -6.95 1.52 -9.16
C ILE A 310 -7.25 0.37 -10.12
N GLY A 311 -6.54 -0.73 -9.96
CA GLY A 311 -6.73 -2.00 -10.66
C GLY A 311 -7.03 -3.15 -9.71
N VAL A 312 -7.19 -4.35 -10.26
CA VAL A 312 -7.53 -5.56 -9.49
C VAL A 312 -6.60 -6.71 -9.84
N ALA A 313 -6.21 -7.48 -8.82
CA ALA A 313 -5.57 -8.77 -8.96
C ALA A 313 -6.28 -9.82 -8.11
N ARG A 314 -6.22 -11.09 -8.53
CA ARG A 314 -6.85 -12.24 -7.87
C ARG A 314 -5.81 -13.29 -7.56
N HIS A 315 -5.99 -13.98 -6.45
CA HIS A 315 -5.17 -15.14 -6.11
C HIS A 315 -5.87 -16.44 -6.50
N LYS A 316 -5.13 -17.39 -7.06
CA LYS A 316 -5.61 -18.74 -7.38
C LYS A 316 -5.84 -19.53 -6.10
N GLY A 317 -7.10 -19.66 -5.72
CA GLY A 317 -7.50 -20.45 -4.56
C GLY A 317 -7.09 -19.84 -3.23
N HIS A 318 -7.12 -20.68 -2.20
CA HIS A 318 -7.23 -20.25 -0.81
C HIS A 318 -5.90 -20.20 -0.04
N LYS A 319 -4.79 -20.66 -0.63
CA LYS A 319 -3.52 -20.83 0.07
C LYS A 319 -2.50 -19.79 -0.40
N LEU A 320 -2.24 -18.76 0.42
CA LEU A 320 -1.29 -17.67 0.12
C LEU A 320 0.18 -18.05 0.21
N TRP A 321 0.51 -19.23 0.72
CA TRP A 321 1.89 -19.64 0.95
C TRP A 321 2.17 -21.00 0.31
N PRO A 322 3.23 -21.15 -0.51
CA PRO A 322 3.53 -22.41 -1.15
C PRO A 322 3.94 -23.48 -0.16
N ASP A 323 3.75 -24.75 -0.54
CA ASP A 323 4.38 -25.87 0.14
C ASP A 323 5.90 -25.78 0.02
N SER A 324 6.62 -26.22 1.07
CA SER A 324 8.08 -26.09 1.18
C SER A 324 8.86 -26.64 -0.02
N ASP A 325 8.28 -27.64 -0.71
CA ASP A 325 8.90 -28.36 -1.82
C ASP A 325 8.10 -28.24 -3.13
N GLY A 326 7.11 -27.34 -3.17
CA GLY A 326 6.30 -27.08 -4.37
C GLY A 326 7.07 -26.31 -5.44
N PRO A 327 6.75 -26.50 -6.74
CA PRO A 327 7.32 -25.68 -7.79
C PRO A 327 6.89 -24.21 -7.60
N ARG A 328 7.83 -23.28 -7.85
CA ARG A 328 7.53 -21.84 -7.82
C ARG A 328 6.62 -21.49 -9.00
N GLU A 329 5.48 -20.87 -8.72
CA GLU A 329 4.59 -20.32 -9.76
C GLU A 329 4.97 -18.87 -10.05
N ARG A 330 5.82 -18.67 -11.06
CA ARG A 330 6.26 -17.34 -11.45
C ARG A 330 6.14 -17.13 -12.94
N ASN A 331 5.54 -16.00 -13.31
CA ASN A 331 5.75 -15.38 -14.62
C ASN A 331 6.92 -14.37 -14.57
N ILE A 332 7.79 -14.54 -13.58
CA ILE A 332 8.90 -13.67 -13.19
C ILE A 332 10.14 -14.55 -13.07
N PRO A 333 11.22 -14.33 -13.86
CA PRO A 333 12.50 -15.01 -13.66
C PRO A 333 12.97 -14.87 -12.22
N ASP A 334 13.67 -15.88 -11.70
CA ASP A 334 14.44 -15.72 -10.47
C ASP A 334 15.46 -14.57 -10.66
N GLU A 335 15.79 -13.84 -9.59
CA GLU A 335 16.89 -12.88 -9.61
C GLU A 335 18.21 -13.64 -9.85
N GLU A 336 18.51 -13.97 -11.10
CA GLU A 336 19.81 -14.47 -11.51
C GLU A 336 20.70 -13.27 -11.84
N PHE A 337 21.81 -13.14 -11.11
CA PHE A 337 22.92 -12.30 -11.52
C PHE A 337 23.57 -12.93 -12.76
N VAL A 338 23.01 -12.69 -13.94
CA VAL A 338 23.58 -13.22 -15.19
C VAL A 338 24.75 -12.34 -15.60
N CYS A 339 25.97 -12.81 -15.36
CA CYS A 339 27.18 -12.25 -15.93
C CYS A 339 27.44 -12.94 -17.27
N ARG A 340 27.35 -12.22 -18.40
CA ARG A 340 27.97 -12.70 -19.64
C ARG A 340 28.23 -11.63 -20.69
N ASP A 341 29.39 -11.79 -21.32
CA ASP A 341 29.97 -10.99 -22.40
C ASP A 341 29.04 -10.87 -23.60
N LEU A 342 28.59 -9.65 -23.88
CA LEU A 342 28.12 -9.27 -25.21
C LEU A 342 28.87 -8.03 -25.66
N PHE A 343 29.93 -8.31 -26.42
CA PHE A 343 30.61 -7.41 -27.33
C PHE A 343 29.60 -6.53 -28.07
N LEU A 344 29.66 -5.22 -27.84
CA LEU A 344 29.23 -4.23 -28.82
C LEU A 344 30.36 -3.23 -29.00
N GLY A 345 31.23 -3.57 -29.96
CA GLY A 345 32.15 -2.60 -30.51
C GLY A 345 31.35 -1.53 -31.26
N CYS A 346 31.54 -0.28 -30.85
CA CYS A 346 31.61 0.85 -31.74
C CYS A 346 32.64 1.82 -31.13
N ARG A 347 33.62 2.16 -31.95
CA ARG A 347 34.73 3.07 -31.66
C ARG A 347 34.27 4.51 -31.49
#